data_AF-A0A4Y8RGT3-F1
#
_entry.id   AF-A0A4Y8RGT3-F1
#
_cell.length_a   1.000
_cell.length_b   1.000
_cell.length_c   1.000
_cell.angle_alpha   90.00
_cell.angle_beta   90.00
_cell.angle_gamma   90.00
#
_symmetry.space_group_name_H-M   'P 1'
#
loop_
_entity.id
_entity.type
_entity.pdbx_description
1 polymer ?
#
loop_
_entity_poly.entity_id
_entity_poly.type
_entity_poly.pdbx_seq_one_letter_code
_entity_poly.pdbx_strand_id
1 'polypeptide(L)'
;MKRGDVVLVSGQGDYGKARPAIVVQADHFAEYLGSITVVPLTSDLAKTIDLRVRIKPRGSNGLRAPSDAMVDKIQTYPRKKVFDVIGALEVDEMIALNRSLVVFLQLAGTILGTPAISYPQSQEGLP
;
A
#
# COMPACT_ATOMS: atom_id res chain seq x y z
N MET A 1 -8.95 -9.82 10.21
CA MET A 1 -8.13 -8.86 9.43
C MET A 1 -7.47 -7.94 10.42
N LYS A 2 -6.15 -7.97 10.44
CA LYS A 2 -5.26 -7.14 11.23
C LYS A 2 -4.32 -6.38 10.32
N ARG A 3 -3.72 -5.33 10.83
CA ARG A 3 -2.69 -4.55 10.17
C ARG A 3 -1.52 -5.46 9.80
N GLY A 4 -1.09 -5.39 8.55
CA GLY A 4 -0.06 -6.26 7.98
C GLY A 4 -0.58 -7.54 7.32
N ASP A 5 -1.87 -7.89 7.50
CA ASP A 5 -2.50 -8.98 6.74
C ASP A 5 -2.46 -8.64 5.24
N VAL A 6 -2.11 -9.64 4.43
CA VAL A 6 -2.30 -9.63 2.98
C VAL A 6 -3.67 -10.22 2.70
N VAL A 7 -4.53 -9.43 2.07
CA VAL A 7 -5.93 -9.73 1.79
C VAL A 7 -6.23 -9.64 0.31
N LEU A 8 -7.33 -10.24 -0.12
CA LEU A 8 -7.87 -10.05 -1.46
C LEU A 8 -8.95 -8.96 -1.46
N VAL A 9 -8.90 -8.03 -2.42
CA VAL A 9 -9.93 -6.98 -2.57
C VAL A 9 -10.55 -6.99 -3.97
N SER A 10 -11.83 -6.60 -4.06
CA SER A 10 -12.50 -6.33 -5.35
C SER A 10 -12.92 -4.86 -5.48
N GLY A 11 -12.51 -4.21 -6.56
CA GLY A 11 -12.99 -2.87 -6.94
C GLY A 11 -14.49 -2.84 -7.27
N GLN A 12 -15.12 -1.66 -7.26
CA GLN A 12 -16.31 -1.45 -8.08
C GLN A 12 -15.85 -1.31 -9.54
N GLY A 13 -16.54 -1.96 -10.47
CA GLY A 13 -16.27 -1.87 -11.92
C GLY A 13 -15.32 -2.93 -12.49
N ASP A 14 -14.44 -3.51 -11.68
CA ASP A 14 -13.51 -4.58 -12.11
C ASP A 14 -14.19 -5.95 -11.91
N TYR A 15 -15.05 -6.33 -12.85
CA TYR A 15 -15.74 -7.62 -12.85
C TYR A 15 -14.71 -8.76 -13.00
N GLY A 16 -14.23 -9.30 -11.87
CA GLY A 16 -13.76 -10.69 -11.81
C GLY A 16 -12.34 -10.99 -11.31
N LYS A 17 -11.48 -10.01 -11.00
CA LYS A 17 -10.14 -10.32 -10.47
C LYS A 17 -9.91 -9.71 -9.10
N ALA A 18 -9.98 -10.56 -8.09
CA ALA A 18 -9.53 -10.22 -6.74
C ALA A 18 -8.03 -9.89 -6.78
N ARG A 19 -7.65 -8.76 -6.19
CA ARG A 19 -6.25 -8.28 -6.18
C ARG A 19 -5.70 -8.32 -4.76
N PRO A 20 -4.45 -8.76 -4.55
CA PRO A 20 -3.81 -8.67 -3.25
C PRO A 20 -3.63 -7.23 -2.79
N ALA A 21 -3.84 -6.98 -1.50
CA ALA A 21 -3.59 -5.71 -0.84
C ALA A 21 -3.15 -5.96 0.61
N ILE A 22 -2.43 -5.01 1.20
CA ILE A 22 -1.96 -5.07 2.59
C ILE A 22 -2.87 -4.20 3.45
N VAL A 23 -3.39 -4.74 4.54
CA VAL A 23 -4.16 -3.95 5.52
C VAL A 23 -3.23 -2.99 6.25
N VAL A 24 -3.52 -1.70 6.20
CA VAL A 24 -2.72 -0.66 6.90
C VAL A 24 -3.49 0.07 7.99
N GLN A 25 -4.81 -0.14 8.05
CA GLN A 25 -5.69 0.33 9.13
C GLN A 25 -5.24 -0.26 10.49
N ALA A 26 -5.28 0.56 11.54
CA ALA A 26 -4.96 0.11 12.89
C ALA A 26 -5.98 -0.91 13.39
N ASP A 27 -5.50 -1.95 14.07
CA ASP A 27 -6.30 -3.06 14.60
C ASP A 27 -7.45 -2.59 15.49
N HIS A 28 -7.21 -1.53 16.27
CA HIS A 28 -8.22 -0.94 17.14
C HIS A 28 -9.50 -0.55 16.39
N PHE A 29 -9.41 -0.15 15.12
CA PHE A 29 -10.57 0.24 14.31
C PHE A 29 -11.16 -0.91 13.50
N ALA A 30 -10.52 -2.08 13.46
CA ALA A 30 -10.89 -3.18 12.57
C ALA A 30 -12.26 -3.80 12.89
N GLU A 31 -12.74 -3.68 14.13
CA GLU A 31 -14.05 -4.20 14.56
C GLU A 31 -15.15 -3.14 14.54
N TYR A 32 -14.80 -1.86 14.73
CA TYR A 32 -15.79 -0.77 14.84
C TYR A 32 -16.13 -0.10 13.51
N LEU A 33 -15.20 -0.07 12.55
CA LEU A 33 -15.43 0.56 11.25
C LEU A 33 -15.92 -0.47 10.22
N GLY A 34 -16.98 -0.14 9.49
CA GLY A 34 -17.52 -0.95 8.39
C GLY A 34 -16.65 -1.01 7.12
N SER A 35 -15.43 -0.49 7.19
CA SER A 35 -14.47 -0.35 6.10
C SER A 35 -13.05 -0.67 6.54
N ILE A 36 -12.20 -1.03 5.58
CA ILE A 36 -10.80 -1.39 5.78
C ILE A 36 -9.92 -0.59 4.82
N THR A 37 -8.93 0.11 5.36
CA THR A 37 -7.90 0.81 4.58
C THR A 37 -6.71 -0.11 4.27
N VAL A 38 -6.35 -0.16 3.00
CA VAL A 38 -5.33 -1.05 2.44
C VAL A 38 -4.35 -0.32 1.53
N VAL A 39 -3.17 -0.90 1.33
CA VAL A 39 -2.21 -0.56 0.27
C VAL A 39 -2.24 -1.69 -0.77
N PRO A 40 -2.67 -1.44 -2.02
CA PRO A 40 -2.73 -2.48 -3.04
C PRO A 40 -1.33 -2.94 -3.48
N LEU A 41 -1.24 -4.20 -3.91
CA LEU A 41 -0.03 -4.80 -4.46
C LEU A 41 -0.13 -4.92 -5.99
N THR A 42 1.00 -4.77 -6.67
CA THR A 42 1.14 -5.02 -8.11
C THR A 42 2.40 -5.82 -8.40
N SER A 43 2.31 -6.80 -9.30
CA SER A 43 3.49 -7.48 -9.85
C SER A 43 4.14 -6.72 -11.01
N ASP A 44 3.52 -5.61 -11.45
CA ASP A 44 4.15 -4.67 -12.39
C ASP A 44 5.09 -3.75 -11.61
N LEU A 45 6.36 -4.16 -11.62
CA LEU A 45 7.40 -3.60 -10.74
C LEU A 45 7.86 -2.24 -11.26
N ALA A 46 7.74 -1.22 -10.43
CA ALA A 46 8.22 0.12 -10.76
C ALA A 46 9.76 0.15 -10.75
N LYS A 47 10.35 0.80 -11.75
CA LYS A 47 11.81 1.00 -11.84
C LYS A 47 12.29 2.31 -11.21
N THR A 48 11.42 3.31 -11.12
CA THR A 48 11.77 4.69 -10.76
C THR A 48 10.98 5.26 -9.58
N ILE A 49 10.06 4.48 -9.00
CA ILE A 49 9.22 4.92 -7.89
C ILE A 49 9.79 4.37 -6.58
N ASP A 50 10.77 5.08 -6.03
CA ASP A 50 11.50 4.68 -4.81
C ASP A 50 10.61 4.63 -3.55
N LEU A 51 9.42 5.24 -3.62
CA LEU A 51 8.44 5.22 -2.54
C LEU A 51 7.82 3.84 -2.31
N ARG A 52 7.68 3.02 -3.37
CA ARG A 52 7.01 1.74 -3.30
C ARG A 52 7.89 0.69 -2.65
N VAL A 53 7.30 -0.13 -1.78
CA VAL A 53 8.05 -1.17 -1.06
C VAL A 53 7.95 -2.49 -1.82
N ARG A 54 9.11 -3.02 -2.23
CA ARG A 54 9.21 -4.33 -2.88
C ARG A 54 9.03 -5.45 -1.86
N ILE A 55 8.03 -6.29 -2.08
CA ILE A 55 7.74 -7.50 -1.29
C ILE A 55 8.09 -8.73 -2.11
N LYS A 56 8.87 -9.64 -1.53
CA LYS A 56 9.21 -10.92 -2.18
C LYS A 56 8.13 -11.96 -1.88
N PRO A 57 7.83 -12.89 -2.81
CA PRO A 57 6.85 -13.92 -2.57
C PRO A 57 7.37 -14.93 -1.53
N ARG A 58 6.54 -15.24 -0.54
CA ARG A 58 6.84 -16.23 0.50
C ARG A 58 5.59 -17.01 0.84
N GLY A 59 5.75 -18.22 1.37
CA GLY A 59 4.64 -19.02 1.87
C GLY A 59 3.82 -18.30 2.96
N SER A 60 4.47 -17.42 3.74
CA SER A 60 3.84 -16.63 4.81
C SER A 60 2.97 -15.47 4.33
N ASN A 61 3.23 -14.91 3.14
CA ASN A 61 2.53 -13.72 2.64
C ASN A 61 1.57 -13.99 1.47
N GLY A 62 1.51 -15.25 1.00
CA GLY A 62 0.54 -15.69 -0.02
C GLY A 62 0.79 -15.15 -1.43
N LEU A 63 1.88 -14.41 -1.65
CA LEU A 63 2.20 -13.84 -2.96
C LEU A 63 2.84 -14.88 -3.88
N ARG A 64 2.50 -14.82 -5.17
CA ARG A 64 3.01 -15.74 -6.20
C ARG A 64 4.18 -15.18 -7.00
N ALA A 65 4.40 -13.87 -6.94
CA ALA A 65 5.45 -13.17 -7.65
C ALA A 65 5.92 -11.98 -6.80
N PRO A 66 7.15 -11.47 -7.03
CA PRO A 66 7.57 -10.19 -6.46
C PRO A 66 6.54 -9.12 -6.78
N SER A 67 6.21 -8.30 -5.78
CA SER A 67 5.17 -7.29 -5.91
C SER A 67 5.59 -6.00 -5.22
N ASP A 68 5.20 -4.86 -5.78
CA ASP A 68 5.35 -3.55 -5.15
C ASP A 68 4.08 -3.19 -4.39
N ALA A 69 4.25 -2.81 -3.12
CA ALA A 69 3.21 -2.14 -2.34
C ALA A 69 3.07 -0.70 -2.86
N MET A 70 1.94 -0.40 -3.49
CA MET A 70 1.67 0.89 -4.13
C MET A 70 1.26 1.92 -3.07
N VAL A 71 2.21 2.41 -2.29
CA VAL A 71 2.01 3.38 -1.20
C VAL A 71 1.34 4.67 -1.68
N ASP A 72 1.54 5.05 -2.94
CA ASP A 72 0.88 6.15 -3.63
C ASP A 72 -0.62 5.92 -3.92
N LYS A 73 -1.13 4.70 -3.72
CA LYS A 73 -2.50 4.29 -4.05
C LYS A 73 -3.25 3.70 -2.87
N ILE A 74 -3.12 4.31 -1.69
CA ILE A 74 -3.89 3.91 -0.49
C ILE A 74 -5.39 3.95 -0.82
N GLN A 75 -6.10 2.88 -0.47
CA GLN A 75 -7.52 2.72 -0.79
C GLN A 75 -8.29 2.23 0.45
N THR A 76 -9.55 2.64 0.56
CA THR A 76 -10.45 2.16 1.60
C THR A 76 -11.64 1.45 0.97
N TYR A 77 -11.88 0.21 1.42
CA TYR A 77 -12.94 -0.65 0.91
C TYR A 77 -13.99 -0.89 1.98
N PRO A 78 -15.29 -1.00 1.62
CA PRO A 78 -16.29 -1.61 2.50
C PRO A 78 -15.83 -3.01 2.89
N ARG A 79 -16.02 -3.42 4.16
CA ARG A 79 -15.53 -4.72 4.66
C ARG A 79 -15.97 -5.91 3.80
N LYS A 80 -17.20 -5.87 3.27
CA LYS A 80 -17.77 -6.89 2.37
C LYS A 80 -17.04 -7.04 1.02
N LYS A 81 -16.13 -6.11 0.67
CA LYS A 81 -15.30 -6.13 -0.54
C LYS A 81 -13.85 -6.53 -0.27
N VAL A 82 -13.52 -6.81 0.99
CA VAL A 82 -12.26 -7.36 1.44
C VAL A 82 -12.54 -8.82 1.80
N PHE A 83 -11.83 -9.72 1.15
CA PHE A 83 -11.99 -11.16 1.26
C PHE A 83 -10.80 -11.75 2.01
N ASP A 84 -10.70 -13.08 1.95
CA ASP A 84 -9.67 -13.94 2.52
C ASP A 84 -8.35 -13.26 2.88
N VAL A 85 -7.89 -13.52 4.10
CA VAL A 85 -6.50 -13.28 4.50
C VAL A 85 -5.67 -14.40 3.89
N ILE A 86 -4.81 -14.06 2.93
CA ILE A 86 -3.96 -15.01 2.20
C ILE A 86 -2.55 -15.11 2.77
N GLY A 87 -2.21 -14.25 3.72
CA GLY A 87 -0.92 -14.25 4.41
C GLY A 87 -0.73 -12.97 5.22
N ALA A 88 0.50 -12.71 5.65
CA ALA A 88 0.88 -11.49 6.35
C ALA A 88 2.30 -11.06 5.96
N LEU A 89 2.58 -9.76 6.07
CA LEU A 89 3.94 -9.23 5.94
C LEU A 89 4.83 -9.65 7.12
N GLU A 90 6.12 -9.79 6.85
CA GLU A 90 7.12 -9.88 7.91
C GLU A 90 7.37 -8.53 8.57
N VAL A 91 8.01 -8.55 9.74
CA VAL A 91 8.27 -7.34 10.55
C VAL A 91 9.04 -6.28 9.76
N ASP A 92 10.10 -6.67 9.05
CA ASP A 92 10.94 -5.73 8.29
C ASP A 92 10.19 -5.11 7.10
N GLU A 93 9.36 -5.90 6.42
CA GLU A 93 8.49 -5.44 5.33
C GLU A 93 7.47 -4.42 5.87
N MET A 94 6.91 -4.69 7.05
CA MET A 94 5.99 -3.77 7.72
C MET A 94 6.68 -2.47 8.18
N ILE A 95 7.93 -2.54 8.67
CA ILE A 95 8.72 -1.36 9.03
C ILE A 95 8.98 -0.49 7.79
N ALA A 96 9.39 -1.09 6.67
CA ALA A 96 9.61 -0.37 5.41
C ALA A 96 8.32 0.30 4.93
N LEU A 97 7.19 -0.43 4.95
CA LEU A 97 5.89 0.11 4.58
C LEU A 97 5.47 1.29 5.45
N ASN A 98 5.67 1.20 6.77
CA ASN A 98 5.37 2.29 7.70
C ASN A 98 6.16 3.56 7.38
N ARG A 99 7.46 3.41 7.08
CA ARG A 99 8.32 4.54 6.70
C ARG A 99 7.83 5.20 5.43
N SER A 100 7.53 4.43 4.39
CA SER A 100 7.00 4.97 3.14
C SER A 100 5.65 5.66 3.33
N LEU A 101 4.75 5.11 4.16
CA LEU A 101 3.47 5.76 4.49
C LEU A 101 3.66 7.09 5.21
N VAL A 102 4.58 7.15 6.17
CA VAL A 102 4.90 8.39 6.89
C VAL A 102 5.47 9.46 5.95
N VAL A 103 6.34 9.07 5.02
CA VAL A 103 6.90 9.98 4.00
C VAL A 103 5.81 10.47 3.04
N PHE A 104 5.01 9.55 2.48
CA PHE A 104 3.96 9.86 1.51
C PHE A 104 2.90 10.80 2.08
N LEU A 105 2.49 10.56 3.33
CA LEU A 105 1.44 11.33 4.00
C LEU A 105 2.00 12.50 4.84
N GLN A 106 3.32 12.73 4.82
CA GLN A 106 4.01 13.78 5.59
C GLN A 106 3.69 13.76 7.11
N LEU A 107 3.56 12.57 7.70
CA LEU A 107 3.14 12.40 9.09
C LEU A 107 4.26 12.57 10.13
N ALA A 108 5.53 12.61 9.69
CA ALA A 108 6.69 12.84 10.57
C ALA A 108 6.90 14.31 10.97
N GLY A 109 6.09 15.23 10.42
CA GLY A 109 6.06 16.62 10.87
C GLY A 109 6.36 17.65 9.78
N THR A 110 5.38 18.50 9.51
CA THR A 110 5.60 19.93 9.33
C THR A 110 4.50 20.68 10.07
N ILE A 111 4.72 20.92 11.37
CA ILE A 111 4.45 22.24 11.93
C ILE A 111 5.83 22.90 11.99
N LEU A 112 5.92 24.16 11.56
CA LEU A 112 7.09 25.00 11.27
C LEU A 112 7.41 25.06 9.76
N GLY A 113 6.98 26.17 9.16
CA GLY A 113 7.11 26.42 7.73
C GLY A 113 8.56 26.44 7.25
N THR A 114 8.82 25.77 6.14
CA THR A 114 9.84 26.12 5.13
C THR A 114 9.48 25.41 3.81
N PRO A 115 10.00 25.85 2.65
CA PRO A 115 9.23 26.08 1.44
C PRO A 115 8.98 24.79 0.65
N ALA A 116 8.05 24.90 -0.30
CA ALA A 116 7.67 23.85 -1.23
C ALA A 116 8.88 23.05 -1.75
N ILE A 117 8.81 21.73 -1.57
CA ILE A 117 9.67 20.79 -2.28
C ILE A 117 9.34 20.94 -3.77
N SER A 118 10.18 21.67 -4.49
CA SER A 118 10.16 21.69 -5.95
C SER A 118 10.69 20.35 -6.44
N TYR A 119 9.79 19.49 -6.91
CA TYR A 119 10.17 18.35 -7.74
C TYR A 119 10.87 18.87 -9.01
N PRO A 120 11.97 18.24 -9.46
CA PRO A 120 12.55 18.59 -10.74
C PRO A 120 11.52 18.32 -11.82
N GLN A 121 11.12 19.37 -12.57
CA GLN A 121 10.38 19.17 -13.80
C GLN A 121 11.26 18.34 -14.72
N SER A 122 10.75 17.16 -15.09
CA SER A 122 11.26 16.38 -16.20
C SER A 122 11.41 17.32 -17.40
N GLN A 123 12.65 17.57 -17.81
CA GLN A 123 12.94 18.16 -19.10
C GLN A 123 12.47 17.17 -20.17
N GLU A 124 11.22 17.29 -20.61
CA GLU A 124 10.84 16.82 -21.93
C GLU A 124 11.29 17.88 -22.94
N GLY A 125 12.15 17.43 -23.85
CA GLY A 125 12.93 18.26 -24.74
C GLY A 125 12.14 18.99 -25.81
N LEU A 126 12.79 20.04 -26.30
CA LEU A 126 12.64 20.58 -27.66
C LEU A 126 12.69 19.45 -28.70
N PRO A 127 12.00 19.62 -29.84
CA PRO A 127 12.54 20.45 -30.93
C PRO A 127 11.91 21.84 -31.05
#